data_AF-A0AAN5T288-F1
#
_entry.id   AF-A0AAN5T288-F1
#
_cell.length_a   1.000
_cell.length_b   1.000
_cell.length_c   1.000
_cell.angle_alpha   90.00
_cell.angle_beta   90.00
_cell.angle_gamma   90.00
#
_symmetry.space_group_name_H-M   'P 1'
#
loop_
_entity.id
_entity.type
_entity.pdbx_description
1 polymer ?
#
loop_
_entity_poly.entity_id
_entity_poly.type
_entity_poly.pdbx_seq_one_letter_code
_entity_poly.pdbx_strand_id
1 'polypeptide(L)'
;RVTLADKPNVLRESGEFARKIFESTAQKYPKIQADILNVDAVALWLIKSPEKFGVIVAENMFGDILSDVGAGVMGGLGLAPSANIGDKGSYFEPVHGSGPRMKKNCANPSAMFLTISMLLNHFGYPDRAKKIVNAVMQVIKEKRYITYDLGGHSTTTDMANAVIERCARLEASCLSTDFNPVPKENIIESDAMGNLLQQLMHCNSAEISDALDSCGIEGGLLNIKPLSQGMKMVGPAYTIQYLPREKKEAVFHNAANYIDKVPKHSVIVIDNNGQTDCTVWGDLLTHTALRNNIMGTVVHGAVRDVESIRSTNYPVFCTGIYMCSGKNRVYKANEQCPLFINGVTINPGDIVFADDNGVLVIPNVLLHEVVNKAIAIRLTEERIKAAVASGSTLEQAREDYYYEQPWLGINKKREQ
;
A
#
# COMPACT_ATOMS: atom_id res chain seq x y z
N ARG A 1 -1.33 -36.02 5.98
CA ARG A 1 -0.59 -36.99 6.81
C ARG A 1 0.25 -36.23 7.82
N VAL A 2 0.33 -36.72 9.05
CA VAL A 2 1.16 -36.15 10.12
C VAL A 2 2.10 -37.23 10.63
N THR A 3 3.39 -36.94 10.72
CA THR A 3 4.39 -37.89 11.18
C THR A 3 5.09 -37.35 12.43
N LEU A 4 5.07 -38.09 13.53
CA LEU A 4 5.92 -37.81 14.69
C LEU A 4 7.33 -38.33 14.41
N ALA A 5 8.31 -37.44 14.36
CA ALA A 5 9.73 -37.77 14.28
C ALA A 5 10.31 -37.85 15.68
N ASP A 6 10.73 -39.04 16.10
CA ASP A 6 11.23 -39.28 17.44
C ASP A 6 12.34 -40.33 17.45
N LYS A 7 13.08 -40.46 18.55
CA LYS A 7 14.08 -41.50 18.77
C LYS A 7 13.83 -42.19 20.11
N PRO A 8 12.73 -42.96 20.24
CA PRO A 8 12.28 -43.49 21.53
C PRO A 8 13.30 -44.45 22.17
N ASN A 9 14.19 -45.05 21.38
CA ASN A 9 15.25 -45.91 21.89
C ASN A 9 16.35 -45.13 22.67
N VAL A 10 16.46 -43.82 22.42
CA VAL A 10 17.44 -42.92 23.06
C VAL A 10 16.75 -42.03 24.10
N LEU A 11 15.68 -41.35 23.71
CA LEU A 11 14.89 -40.49 24.60
C LEU A 11 13.63 -41.22 25.06
N ARG A 12 13.80 -42.19 25.97
CA ARG A 12 12.72 -43.11 26.36
C ARG A 12 11.53 -42.40 27.00
N GLU A 13 11.79 -41.60 28.03
CA GLU A 13 10.73 -40.94 28.82
C GLU A 13 10.03 -39.83 28.03
N SER A 14 10.80 -38.93 27.39
CA SER A 14 10.23 -37.82 26.62
C SER A 14 9.55 -38.30 25.34
N GLY A 15 10.16 -39.28 24.66
CA GLY A 15 9.57 -39.96 23.50
C GLY A 15 8.27 -40.69 23.84
N GLU A 16 8.20 -41.41 24.97
CA GLU A 16 6.95 -42.03 25.43
C GLU A 16 5.87 -40.99 25.74
N PHE A 17 6.23 -39.88 26.38
CA PHE A 17 5.31 -38.78 26.66
C PHE A 17 4.77 -38.14 25.37
N ALA A 18 5.65 -37.77 24.43
CA ALA A 18 5.28 -37.21 23.14
C ALA A 18 4.39 -38.18 22.33
N ARG A 19 4.75 -39.47 22.34
CA ARG A 19 3.97 -40.54 21.71
C ARG A 19 2.55 -40.63 22.26
N LYS A 20 2.37 -40.68 23.59
CA LYS A 20 1.04 -40.75 24.22
C LYS A 20 0.15 -39.57 23.82
N ILE A 21 0.70 -38.37 23.81
CA ILE A 21 -0.01 -37.16 23.39
C ILE A 21 -0.37 -37.23 21.90
N PHE A 22 0.57 -37.64 21.06
CA PHE A 22 0.36 -37.75 19.63
C PHE A 22 -0.71 -38.78 19.28
N GLU A 23 -0.63 -40.00 19.83
CA GLU A 23 -1.59 -41.08 19.59
C GLU A 23 -3.00 -40.71 20.09
N SER A 24 -3.11 -40.14 21.30
CA SER A 24 -4.41 -39.70 21.84
C SER A 24 -5.03 -38.54 21.05
N THR A 25 -4.20 -37.65 20.49
CA THR A 25 -4.66 -36.59 19.59
C THR A 25 -5.07 -37.16 18.24
N ALA A 26 -4.30 -38.08 17.67
CA ALA A 26 -4.59 -38.71 16.38
C ALA A 26 -5.95 -39.44 16.37
N GLN A 27 -6.33 -40.07 17.49
CA GLN A 27 -7.65 -40.70 17.65
C GLN A 27 -8.83 -39.74 17.45
N LYS A 28 -8.64 -38.44 17.76
CA LYS A 28 -9.66 -37.40 17.56
C LYS A 28 -9.83 -37.01 16.08
N TYR A 29 -8.88 -37.38 15.21
CA TYR A 29 -8.84 -37.02 13.80
C TYR A 29 -8.60 -38.25 12.88
N PRO A 30 -9.51 -39.25 12.88
CA PRO A 30 -9.29 -40.55 12.20
C PRO A 30 -9.16 -40.43 10.66
N LYS A 31 -9.57 -39.30 10.08
CA LYS A 31 -9.44 -39.03 8.64
C LYS A 31 -8.01 -38.62 8.23
N ILE A 32 -7.14 -38.30 9.19
CA ILE A 32 -5.76 -37.88 8.94
C ILE A 32 -4.85 -39.07 9.21
N GLN A 33 -4.12 -39.53 8.18
CA GLN A 33 -3.09 -40.55 8.36
C GLN A 33 -2.01 -40.03 9.33
N ALA A 34 -1.77 -40.78 10.40
CA ALA A 34 -0.79 -40.48 11.43
C ALA A 34 0.20 -41.64 11.57
N ASP A 35 1.49 -41.35 11.67
CA ASP A 35 2.53 -42.34 11.87
C ASP A 35 3.68 -41.82 12.74
N ILE A 36 4.45 -42.73 13.32
CA ILE A 36 5.62 -42.41 14.15
C ILE A 36 6.82 -43.05 13.47
N LEU A 37 7.84 -42.24 13.16
CA LEU A 37 9.06 -42.69 12.50
C LEU A 37 10.29 -42.27 13.30
N ASN A 38 11.36 -43.06 13.16
CA ASN A 38 12.64 -42.70 13.74
C ASN A 38 13.17 -41.41 13.09
N VAL A 39 13.62 -40.44 13.90
CA VAL A 39 14.16 -39.15 13.43
C VAL A 39 15.26 -39.31 12.38
N ASP A 40 16.12 -40.32 12.50
CA ASP A 40 17.20 -40.60 11.52
C ASP A 40 16.61 -40.99 10.16
N ALA A 41 15.54 -41.79 10.17
CA ALA A 41 14.83 -42.20 8.97
C ALA A 41 14.07 -41.02 8.37
N VAL A 42 13.46 -40.17 9.20
CA VAL A 42 12.81 -38.94 8.74
C VAL A 42 13.82 -38.04 8.04
N ALA A 43 14.99 -37.79 8.65
CA ALA A 43 16.05 -36.98 8.03
C ALA A 43 16.51 -37.56 6.68
N LEU A 44 16.75 -38.87 6.59
CA LEU A 44 17.14 -39.54 5.35
C LEU A 44 16.08 -39.39 4.26
N TRP A 45 14.81 -39.65 4.61
CA TRP A 45 13.71 -39.60 3.64
C TRP A 45 13.31 -38.18 3.28
N LEU A 46 13.52 -37.21 4.16
CA LEU A 46 13.31 -35.80 3.86
C LEU A 46 14.23 -35.33 2.73
N ILE A 47 15.44 -35.87 2.67
CA ILE A 47 16.40 -35.61 1.57
C ILE A 47 16.04 -36.42 0.32
N LYS A 48 15.74 -37.71 0.46
CA LYS A 48 15.53 -38.61 -0.69
C LYS A 48 14.16 -38.46 -1.37
N SER A 49 13.12 -38.18 -0.60
CA SER A 49 11.72 -38.21 -1.03
C SER A 49 10.86 -37.31 -0.11
N PRO A 50 11.12 -35.99 -0.08
CA PRO A 50 10.41 -35.04 0.81
C PRO A 50 8.89 -35.06 0.62
N GLU A 51 8.40 -35.36 -0.58
CA GLU A 51 6.97 -35.42 -0.93
C GLU A 51 6.17 -36.48 -0.16
N LYS A 52 6.85 -37.41 0.52
CA LYS A 52 6.22 -38.41 1.39
C LYS A 52 5.66 -37.81 2.68
N PHE A 53 6.13 -36.63 3.07
CA PHE A 53 5.78 -35.97 4.32
C PHE A 53 4.77 -34.84 4.09
N GLY A 54 3.86 -34.68 5.05
CA GLY A 54 2.94 -33.54 5.11
C GLY A 54 3.34 -32.60 6.23
N VAL A 55 2.96 -32.95 7.46
CA VAL A 55 3.38 -32.25 8.68
C VAL A 55 4.28 -33.18 9.48
N ILE A 56 5.44 -32.68 9.90
CA ILE A 56 6.32 -33.38 10.83
C ILE A 56 6.20 -32.71 12.20
N VAL A 57 5.90 -33.51 13.21
CA VAL A 57 5.90 -33.10 14.61
C VAL A 57 7.15 -33.67 15.25
N ALA A 58 7.84 -32.87 16.05
CA ALA A 58 9.06 -33.30 16.74
C ALA A 58 9.24 -32.50 18.03
N GLU A 59 10.01 -33.04 18.97
CA GLU A 59 10.52 -32.25 20.10
C GLU A 59 11.48 -31.15 19.59
N ASN A 60 11.64 -30.08 20.37
CA ASN A 60 12.36 -28.86 19.95
C ASN A 60 13.71 -29.14 19.24
N MET A 61 14.60 -29.93 19.88
CA MET A 61 15.91 -30.23 19.31
C MET A 61 15.83 -31.00 17.97
N PHE A 62 14.92 -31.96 17.84
CA PHE A 62 14.74 -32.69 16.58
C PHE A 62 14.07 -31.81 15.53
N GLY A 63 13.13 -30.97 15.94
CA GLY A 63 12.48 -29.98 15.08
C GLY A 63 13.49 -29.02 14.46
N ASP A 64 14.36 -28.43 15.28
CA ASP A 64 15.41 -27.48 14.87
C ASP A 64 16.36 -28.09 13.82
N ILE A 65 16.84 -29.31 14.09
CA ILE A 65 17.72 -30.04 13.16
C ILE A 65 16.98 -30.38 11.85
N LEU A 66 15.75 -30.91 11.96
CA LEU A 66 14.98 -31.30 10.79
C LEU A 66 14.53 -30.09 9.95
N SER A 67 14.27 -28.93 10.56
CA SER A 67 13.94 -27.72 9.82
C SER A 67 15.12 -27.20 9.01
N ASP A 68 16.35 -27.30 9.53
CA ASP A 68 17.57 -26.97 8.78
C ASP A 68 17.81 -27.94 7.62
N VAL A 69 17.57 -29.25 7.83
CA VAL A 69 17.63 -30.24 6.73
C VAL A 69 16.57 -29.93 5.68
N GLY A 70 15.34 -29.61 6.10
CA GLY A 70 14.25 -29.21 5.20
C GLY A 70 14.60 -27.96 4.40
N ALA A 71 15.19 -26.96 5.04
CA ALA A 71 15.69 -25.76 4.39
C ALA A 71 16.79 -26.07 3.37
N GLY A 72 17.72 -26.98 3.69
CA GLY A 72 18.72 -27.46 2.74
C GLY A 72 18.11 -28.08 1.49
N VAL A 73 17.10 -28.95 1.66
CA VAL A 73 16.39 -29.61 0.55
C VAL A 73 15.65 -28.61 -0.34
N MET A 74 15.11 -27.53 0.22
CA MET A 74 14.36 -26.52 -0.54
C MET A 74 15.25 -25.54 -1.34
N GLY A 75 16.57 -25.58 -1.15
CA GLY A 75 17.54 -24.68 -1.80
C GLY A 75 18.28 -23.73 -0.86
N GLY A 76 18.17 -23.93 0.45
CA GLY A 76 18.92 -23.22 1.49
C GLY A 76 18.05 -22.41 2.46
N LEU A 77 18.65 -21.96 3.57
CA LEU A 77 17.98 -21.20 4.64
C LEU A 77 17.31 -19.91 4.15
N GLY A 78 17.88 -19.25 3.13
CA GLY A 78 17.32 -18.04 2.52
C GLY A 78 15.97 -18.21 1.83
N LEU A 79 15.43 -19.44 1.76
CA LEU A 79 14.12 -19.77 1.23
C LEU A 79 13.14 -20.30 2.29
N ALA A 80 13.58 -20.49 3.55
CA ALA A 80 12.80 -21.12 4.60
C ALA A 80 12.04 -20.09 5.47
N PRO A 81 10.71 -19.95 5.31
CA PRO A 81 9.92 -19.15 6.23
C PRO A 81 9.65 -19.89 7.54
N SER A 82 9.43 -19.15 8.63
CA SER A 82 9.03 -19.73 9.91
C SER A 82 8.07 -18.86 10.71
N ALA A 83 7.36 -19.50 11.63
CA ALA A 83 6.45 -18.86 12.57
C ALA A 83 6.42 -19.64 13.89
N ASN A 84 6.55 -18.92 14.99
CA ASN A 84 6.34 -19.41 16.34
C ASN A 84 4.95 -18.96 16.80
N ILE A 85 4.01 -19.90 16.92
CA ILE A 85 2.61 -19.62 17.23
C ILE A 85 2.32 -20.09 18.65
N GLY A 86 1.80 -19.21 19.50
CA GLY A 86 1.43 -19.53 20.88
C GLY A 86 0.19 -18.78 21.36
N ASP A 87 -0.38 -19.25 22.47
CA ASP A 87 -1.66 -18.74 22.99
C ASP A 87 -1.59 -17.26 23.45
N LYS A 88 -0.42 -16.79 23.85
CA LYS A 88 -0.19 -15.41 24.36
C LYS A 88 0.36 -14.47 23.30
N GLY A 89 0.64 -14.97 22.10
CA GLY A 89 1.26 -14.20 21.04
C GLY A 89 1.96 -15.11 20.03
N SER A 90 2.15 -14.56 18.84
CA SER A 90 2.82 -15.22 17.73
C SER A 90 3.96 -14.35 17.24
N TYR A 91 5.08 -14.98 16.87
CA TYR A 91 6.25 -14.33 16.33
C TYR A 91 6.61 -14.94 14.97
N PHE A 92 6.95 -14.08 14.01
CA PHE A 92 7.20 -14.47 12.63
C PHE A 92 8.57 -13.96 12.23
N GLU A 93 9.52 -14.88 12.10
CA GLU A 93 10.87 -14.61 11.65
C GLU A 93 11.23 -15.63 10.55
N PRO A 94 12.00 -15.25 9.53
CA PRO A 94 12.56 -16.23 8.61
C PRO A 94 13.69 -17.01 9.29
N VAL A 95 13.89 -18.26 8.86
CA VAL A 95 15.08 -19.00 9.30
C VAL A 95 16.31 -18.35 8.66
N HIS A 96 17.26 -17.91 9.48
CA HIS A 96 18.49 -17.29 8.98
C HIS A 96 19.74 -17.73 9.76
N GLY A 97 20.87 -17.80 9.06
CA GLY A 97 22.18 -17.93 9.68
C GLY A 97 22.85 -16.57 9.90
N SER A 98 23.92 -16.53 10.69
CA SER A 98 24.68 -15.30 10.97
C SER A 98 25.44 -14.72 9.77
N GLY A 99 25.55 -15.46 8.66
CA GLY A 99 26.13 -15.00 7.39
C GLY A 99 27.49 -14.26 7.49
N PRO A 100 28.45 -14.67 8.34
CA PRO A 100 29.60 -13.82 8.72
C PRO A 100 30.57 -13.52 7.57
N ARG A 101 30.55 -14.33 6.50
CA ARG A 101 31.37 -14.16 5.30
C ARG A 101 30.62 -13.51 4.14
N MET A 102 29.33 -13.19 4.32
CA MET A 102 28.52 -12.58 3.28
C MET A 102 28.74 -11.07 3.25
N LYS A 103 28.83 -10.51 2.05
CA LYS A 103 28.84 -9.06 1.86
C LYS A 103 27.46 -8.49 2.20
N LYS A 104 27.40 -7.22 2.61
CA LYS A 104 26.10 -6.55 2.78
C LYS A 104 25.35 -6.55 1.44
N ASN A 105 24.01 -6.64 1.52
CA ASN A 105 23.12 -6.56 0.37
C ASN A 105 23.31 -7.67 -0.69
N CYS A 106 23.68 -8.89 -0.28
CA CYS A 106 23.80 -10.04 -1.20
C CYS A 106 22.93 -11.27 -0.86
N ALA A 107 22.28 -11.30 0.31
CA ALA A 107 21.44 -12.42 0.72
C ALA A 107 20.12 -12.48 -0.06
N ASN A 108 19.61 -13.67 -0.35
CA ASN A 108 18.26 -13.85 -0.85
C ASN A 108 17.20 -13.40 0.19
N PRO A 109 16.31 -12.45 -0.14
CA PRO A 109 15.27 -11.97 0.78
C PRO A 109 14.01 -12.87 0.82
N SER A 110 13.96 -13.96 0.04
CA SER A 110 12.74 -14.75 -0.17
C SER A 110 12.13 -15.31 1.12
N ALA A 111 12.94 -15.86 2.04
CA ALA A 111 12.44 -16.37 3.31
C ALA A 111 11.67 -15.29 4.09
N MET A 112 12.15 -14.04 4.09
CA MET A 112 11.47 -12.93 4.75
C MET A 112 10.08 -12.68 4.17
N PHE A 113 9.97 -12.64 2.83
CA PHE A 113 8.67 -12.47 2.16
C PHE A 113 7.73 -13.64 2.44
N LEU A 114 8.24 -14.87 2.40
CA LEU A 114 7.44 -16.07 2.70
C LEU A 114 6.99 -16.09 4.18
N THR A 115 7.80 -15.57 5.11
CA THR A 115 7.42 -15.37 6.53
C THR A 115 6.31 -14.35 6.66
N ILE A 116 6.36 -13.23 5.92
CA ILE A 116 5.27 -12.24 5.86
C ILE A 116 3.99 -12.90 5.32
N SER A 117 4.09 -13.80 4.34
CA SER A 117 2.94 -14.60 3.89
C SER A 117 2.35 -15.45 5.02
N MET A 118 3.17 -16.10 5.85
CA MET A 118 2.68 -16.85 7.02
C MET A 118 1.98 -15.93 8.03
N LEU A 119 2.54 -14.75 8.29
CA LEU A 119 1.95 -13.73 9.16
C LEU A 119 0.56 -13.30 8.66
N LEU A 120 0.45 -12.95 7.39
CA LEU A 120 -0.83 -12.55 6.79
C LEU A 120 -1.87 -13.66 6.86
N ASN A 121 -1.46 -14.90 6.61
CA ASN A 121 -2.36 -16.05 6.72
C ASN A 121 -2.85 -16.25 8.17
N HIS A 122 -1.97 -16.05 9.16
CA HIS A 122 -2.33 -16.13 10.57
C HIS A 122 -3.35 -15.06 10.99
N PHE A 123 -3.25 -13.84 10.42
CA PHE A 123 -4.22 -12.76 10.65
C PHE A 123 -5.51 -12.86 9.82
N GLY A 124 -5.72 -13.95 9.08
CA GLY A 124 -6.94 -14.15 8.30
C GLY A 124 -6.93 -13.51 6.90
N TYR A 125 -5.75 -13.27 6.33
CA TYR A 125 -5.59 -12.74 4.97
C TYR A 125 -4.96 -13.76 3.99
N PRO A 126 -5.61 -14.91 3.73
CA PRO A 126 -5.03 -15.99 2.92
C PRO A 126 -4.77 -15.61 1.46
N ASP A 127 -5.60 -14.74 0.88
CA ASP A 127 -5.42 -14.30 -0.51
C ASP A 127 -4.20 -13.40 -0.67
N ARG A 128 -3.96 -12.51 0.31
CA ARG A 128 -2.76 -11.66 0.33
C ARG A 128 -1.50 -12.48 0.57
N ALA A 129 -1.56 -13.47 1.47
CA ALA A 129 -0.48 -14.43 1.68
C ALA A 129 -0.10 -15.15 0.37
N LYS A 130 -1.10 -15.69 -0.34
CA LYS A 130 -0.90 -16.40 -1.61
C LYS A 130 -0.26 -15.51 -2.70
N LYS A 131 -0.60 -14.22 -2.75
CA LYS A 131 0.01 -13.27 -3.69
C LYS A 131 1.52 -13.12 -3.44
N ILE A 132 1.95 -13.04 -2.19
CA ILE A 132 3.37 -12.94 -1.85
C ILE A 132 4.13 -14.20 -2.29
N VAL A 133 3.58 -15.38 -1.99
CA VAL A 133 4.18 -16.65 -2.43
C VAL A 133 4.34 -16.68 -3.95
N ASN A 134 3.28 -16.32 -4.68
CA ASN A 134 3.30 -16.27 -6.14
C ASN A 134 4.32 -15.25 -6.69
N ALA A 135 4.46 -14.08 -6.03
CA ALA A 135 5.40 -13.05 -6.43
C ALA A 135 6.85 -13.55 -6.33
N VAL A 136 7.21 -14.13 -5.19
CA VAL A 136 8.53 -14.74 -4.96
C VAL A 136 8.80 -15.81 -6.03
N MET A 137 7.86 -16.73 -6.25
CA MET A 137 8.01 -17.81 -7.23
C MET A 137 8.21 -17.28 -8.67
N GLN A 138 7.51 -16.22 -9.06
CA GLN A 138 7.66 -15.64 -10.39
C GLN A 138 9.01 -14.95 -10.59
N VAL A 139 9.48 -14.17 -9.61
CA VAL A 139 10.79 -13.52 -9.67
C VAL A 139 11.91 -14.56 -9.78
N ILE A 140 11.84 -15.63 -8.98
CA ILE A 140 12.80 -16.73 -9.03
C ILE A 140 12.77 -17.41 -10.41
N LYS A 141 11.57 -17.67 -10.96
CA LYS A 141 11.41 -18.34 -12.26
C LYS A 141 11.94 -17.51 -13.43
N GLU A 142 11.81 -16.18 -13.37
CA GLU A 142 12.29 -15.27 -14.42
C GLU A 142 13.81 -15.14 -14.44
N LYS A 143 14.49 -15.43 -13.32
CA LYS A 143 15.96 -15.39 -13.17
C LYS A 143 16.63 -14.06 -13.52
N ARG A 144 15.87 -12.98 -13.65
CA ARG A 144 16.38 -11.66 -14.05
C ARG A 144 16.93 -10.85 -12.87
N TYR A 145 16.26 -10.93 -11.72
CA TYR A 145 16.58 -10.14 -10.52
C TYR A 145 16.84 -11.06 -9.32
N ILE A 146 17.57 -12.15 -9.53
CA ILE A 146 17.87 -13.13 -8.47
C ILE A 146 19.29 -12.93 -7.92
N THR A 147 19.44 -13.17 -6.62
CA THR A 147 20.70 -13.06 -5.89
C THR A 147 21.66 -14.21 -6.22
N TYR A 148 22.92 -14.07 -5.78
CA TYR A 148 24.00 -15.01 -6.12
C TYR A 148 23.76 -16.44 -5.63
N ASP A 149 23.11 -16.60 -4.49
CA ASP A 149 22.72 -17.89 -3.88
C ASP A 149 21.64 -18.63 -4.68
N LEU A 150 20.89 -17.91 -5.53
CA LEU A 150 20.00 -18.48 -6.54
C LEU A 150 20.64 -18.57 -7.94
N GLY A 151 21.92 -18.22 -8.06
CA GLY A 151 22.69 -18.28 -9.31
C GLY A 151 22.65 -17.01 -10.18
N GLY A 152 22.23 -15.87 -9.63
CA GLY A 152 22.26 -14.58 -10.33
C GLY A 152 23.36 -13.63 -9.85
N HIS A 153 23.18 -12.35 -10.18
CA HIS A 153 24.14 -11.28 -9.87
C HIS A 153 23.50 -10.06 -9.19
N SER A 154 22.20 -10.14 -8.90
CA SER A 154 21.45 -9.04 -8.30
C SER A 154 21.71 -8.93 -6.80
N THR A 155 21.49 -7.74 -6.26
CA THR A 155 21.59 -7.49 -4.81
C THR A 155 20.32 -7.93 -4.08
N THR A 156 20.38 -8.01 -2.75
CA THR A 156 19.19 -8.26 -1.90
C THR A 156 18.10 -7.24 -2.20
N THR A 157 18.46 -5.97 -2.29
CA THR A 157 17.54 -4.86 -2.60
C THR A 157 16.90 -5.03 -3.98
N ASP A 158 17.67 -5.38 -5.01
CA ASP A 158 17.14 -5.58 -6.37
C ASP A 158 16.08 -6.69 -6.39
N MET A 159 16.40 -7.83 -5.76
CA MET A 159 15.47 -8.96 -5.69
C MET A 159 14.24 -8.61 -4.85
N ALA A 160 14.42 -7.92 -3.72
CA ALA A 160 13.32 -7.48 -2.86
C ALA A 160 12.38 -6.52 -3.61
N ASN A 161 12.94 -5.54 -4.33
CA ASN A 161 12.16 -4.62 -5.15
C ASN A 161 11.40 -5.36 -6.25
N ALA A 162 12.01 -6.34 -6.91
CA ALA A 162 11.34 -7.15 -7.92
C ALA A 162 10.18 -7.96 -7.34
N VAL A 163 10.33 -8.50 -6.12
CA VAL A 163 9.25 -9.22 -5.42
C VAL A 163 8.13 -8.27 -5.01
N ILE A 164 8.45 -7.09 -4.45
CA ILE A 164 7.46 -6.07 -4.08
C ILE A 164 6.68 -5.60 -5.31
N GLU A 165 7.38 -5.28 -6.40
CA GLU A 165 6.76 -4.91 -7.67
C GLU A 165 5.84 -6.03 -8.18
N ARG A 166 6.25 -7.29 -8.02
CA ARG A 166 5.41 -8.42 -8.43
C ARG A 166 4.20 -8.61 -7.54
N CYS A 167 4.31 -8.42 -6.22
CA CYS A 167 3.18 -8.41 -5.31
C CYS A 167 2.16 -7.34 -5.74
N ALA A 168 2.61 -6.13 -6.03
CA ALA A 168 1.76 -5.03 -6.50
C ALA A 168 1.06 -5.38 -7.83
N ARG A 169 1.78 -6.01 -8.78
CA ARG A 169 1.18 -6.47 -10.04
C ARG A 169 0.17 -7.61 -9.83
N LEU A 170 0.44 -8.55 -8.93
CA LEU A 170 -0.47 -9.66 -8.64
C LEU A 170 -1.71 -9.19 -7.90
N GLU A 171 -1.57 -8.18 -7.04
CA GLU A 171 -2.69 -7.47 -6.44
C GLU A 171 -3.58 -6.83 -7.49
N ALA A 172 -2.99 -6.20 -8.51
CA ALA A 172 -3.71 -5.70 -9.67
C ALA A 172 -4.37 -6.81 -10.52
N SER A 173 -3.85 -8.04 -10.53
CA SER A 173 -4.39 -9.15 -11.32
C SER A 173 -5.56 -9.92 -10.67
N CYS A 174 -5.67 -9.95 -9.34
CA CYS A 174 -6.79 -10.59 -8.65
C CYS A 174 -8.08 -9.76 -8.63
N LEU A 175 -8.03 -8.54 -9.15
CA LEU A 175 -9.18 -7.64 -9.32
C LEU A 175 -9.95 -7.90 -10.64
N SER A 176 -9.73 -9.04 -11.30
CA SER A 176 -10.23 -9.31 -12.66
C SER A 176 -11.35 -10.37 -12.77
N THR A 177 -12.12 -10.68 -11.71
CA THR A 177 -13.37 -11.48 -11.85
C THR A 177 -14.62 -10.86 -11.25
N ASP A 178 -14.58 -9.63 -10.76
CA ASP A 178 -15.76 -8.76 -10.70
C ASP A 178 -15.30 -7.39 -11.16
N PHE A 179 -15.82 -6.94 -12.30
CA PHE A 179 -15.40 -5.74 -12.98
C PHE A 179 -15.52 -4.50 -12.07
N ASN A 180 -14.39 -3.88 -11.73
CA ASN A 180 -14.25 -2.42 -11.66
C ASN A 180 -12.76 -2.01 -11.74
N PRO A 181 -12.35 -1.16 -12.70
CA PRO A 181 -10.98 -0.63 -12.78
C PRO A 181 -10.80 0.51 -11.77
N VAL A 182 -9.68 0.54 -11.02
CA VAL A 182 -9.13 1.67 -10.21
C VAL A 182 -7.61 1.49 -10.01
N PRO A 183 -6.74 2.53 -10.07
CA PRO A 183 -5.56 2.57 -10.92
C PRO A 183 -4.23 2.41 -10.17
N LYS A 184 -3.18 2.16 -10.98
CA LYS A 184 -1.74 2.07 -10.70
C LYS A 184 -1.26 2.94 -9.53
N GLU A 185 -0.69 2.32 -8.51
CA GLU A 185 0.07 3.01 -7.47
C GLU A 185 1.41 3.51 -8.00
N ASN A 186 1.67 4.77 -7.69
CA ASN A 186 2.75 5.60 -8.20
C ASN A 186 4.02 5.33 -7.41
N ILE A 187 5.04 4.78 -8.08
CA ILE A 187 6.41 4.87 -7.59
C ILE A 187 6.86 6.31 -7.91
N ILE A 188 6.64 7.20 -6.95
CA ILE A 188 7.33 8.49 -6.95
C ILE A 188 8.79 8.16 -6.67
N GLU A 189 9.70 8.64 -7.54
CA GLU A 189 11.13 8.45 -7.42
C GLU A 189 11.62 8.83 -6.02
N SER A 190 12.65 8.16 -5.52
CA SER A 190 13.16 8.23 -4.13
C SER A 190 13.77 9.58 -3.77
N ASP A 191 12.95 10.62 -3.71
CA ASP A 191 13.26 11.92 -3.14
C ASP A 191 12.42 12.15 -1.86
N ALA A 192 12.83 13.13 -1.05
CA ALA A 192 12.16 13.42 0.23
C ALA A 192 10.68 13.81 0.04
N MET A 193 10.33 14.35 -1.12
CA MET A 193 8.96 14.75 -1.48
C MET A 193 8.08 13.53 -1.70
N GLY A 194 8.53 12.54 -2.48
CA GLY A 194 7.79 11.31 -2.76
C GLY A 194 7.41 10.54 -1.50
N ASN A 195 8.32 10.48 -0.52
CA ASN A 195 8.03 9.86 0.78
C ASN A 195 6.90 10.58 1.54
N LEU A 196 6.89 11.92 1.54
CA LEU A 196 5.84 12.71 2.20
C LEU A 196 4.48 12.52 1.51
N LEU A 197 4.46 12.51 0.17
CA LEU A 197 3.24 12.28 -0.61
C LEU A 197 2.68 10.87 -0.36
N GLN A 198 3.55 9.86 -0.26
CA GLN A 198 3.14 8.50 0.08
C GLN A 198 2.56 8.42 1.50
N GLN A 199 3.12 9.16 2.46
CA GLN A 199 2.55 9.24 3.81
C GLN A 199 1.15 9.87 3.82
N LEU A 200 0.93 10.95 3.05
CA LEU A 200 -0.39 11.56 2.90
C LEU A 200 -1.43 10.58 2.34
N MET A 201 -1.03 9.67 1.45
CA MET A 201 -1.95 8.64 0.94
C MET A 201 -2.49 7.70 2.02
N HIS A 202 -1.84 7.61 3.19
CA HIS A 202 -2.34 6.86 4.32
C HIS A 202 -3.23 7.68 5.27
N CYS A 203 -3.35 8.98 5.05
CA CYS A 203 -4.28 9.86 5.76
C CYS A 203 -5.56 10.08 4.95
N ASN A 204 -6.64 10.51 5.59
CA ASN A 204 -7.82 11.02 4.89
C ASN A 204 -7.83 12.56 4.84
N SER A 205 -8.70 13.15 4.02
CA SER A 205 -8.74 14.61 3.87
C SER A 205 -9.11 15.34 5.15
N ALA A 206 -9.90 14.73 6.05
CA ALA A 206 -10.30 15.35 7.31
C ALA A 206 -9.09 15.46 8.26
N GLU A 207 -8.30 14.39 8.39
CA GLU A 207 -7.04 14.40 9.17
C GLU A 207 -6.05 15.46 8.65
N ILE A 208 -5.98 15.64 7.33
CA ILE A 208 -5.12 16.65 6.70
C ILE A 208 -5.71 18.06 6.90
N SER A 209 -7.03 18.21 6.85
CA SER A 209 -7.72 19.47 7.14
C SER A 209 -7.44 19.93 8.56
N ASP A 210 -7.60 19.05 9.54
CA ASP A 210 -7.32 19.36 10.96
C ASP A 210 -5.85 19.72 11.17
N ALA A 211 -4.93 19.09 10.43
CA ALA A 211 -3.51 19.44 10.44
C ALA A 211 -3.27 20.86 9.89
N LEU A 212 -3.92 21.24 8.79
CA LEU A 212 -3.86 22.58 8.21
C LEU A 212 -4.46 23.63 9.14
N ASP A 213 -5.58 23.34 9.78
CA ASP A 213 -6.24 24.21 10.76
C ASP A 213 -5.30 24.51 11.94
N SER A 214 -4.56 23.49 12.41
CA SER A 214 -3.55 23.67 13.46
C SER A 214 -2.33 24.50 13.02
N CYS A 215 -2.15 24.71 11.71
CA CYS A 215 -1.18 25.61 11.11
C CYS A 215 -1.79 26.99 10.76
N GLY A 216 -3.10 27.19 11.00
CA GLY A 216 -3.83 28.42 10.70
C GLY A 216 -4.09 28.62 9.19
N ILE A 217 -4.19 27.54 8.42
CA ILE A 217 -4.38 27.58 6.96
C ILE A 217 -5.69 26.91 6.59
N GLU A 218 -6.53 27.63 5.83
CA GLU A 218 -7.70 27.06 5.18
C GLU A 218 -7.31 26.49 3.81
N GLY A 219 -7.39 25.17 3.65
CA GLY A 219 -6.96 24.48 2.42
C GLY A 219 -8.08 23.84 1.60
N GLY A 220 -9.32 23.80 2.11
CA GLY A 220 -10.42 23.07 1.47
C GLY A 220 -11.02 23.80 0.26
N LEU A 221 -11.15 23.09 -0.87
CA LEU A 221 -11.82 23.62 -2.06
C LEU A 221 -13.30 23.25 -2.04
N LEU A 222 -14.14 24.19 -1.61
CA LEU A 222 -15.59 23.98 -1.49
C LEU A 222 -16.25 23.60 -2.83
N ASN A 223 -17.32 22.80 -2.80
CA ASN A 223 -18.14 22.45 -3.96
C ASN A 223 -17.41 21.78 -5.14
N ILE A 224 -16.20 21.26 -4.94
CA ILE A 224 -15.53 20.37 -5.88
C ILE A 224 -15.65 18.95 -5.35
N LYS A 225 -16.31 18.07 -6.11
CA LYS A 225 -16.67 16.71 -5.68
C LYS A 225 -16.09 15.67 -6.63
N PRO A 226 -15.82 14.45 -6.13
CA PRO A 226 -15.37 13.36 -6.98
C PRO A 226 -16.43 13.04 -8.05
N LEU A 227 -15.99 12.82 -9.29
CA LEU A 227 -16.85 12.35 -10.38
C LEU A 227 -17.28 10.89 -10.18
N SER A 228 -16.45 10.13 -9.46
CA SER A 228 -16.59 8.71 -9.13
C SER A 228 -16.22 8.49 -7.65
N GLN A 229 -16.98 7.66 -6.93
CA GLN A 229 -16.67 7.33 -5.54
C GLN A 229 -15.42 6.44 -5.42
N GLY A 230 -14.79 6.46 -4.24
CA GLY A 230 -13.59 5.69 -3.94
C GLY A 230 -12.33 6.23 -4.62
N MET A 231 -12.38 7.45 -5.18
CA MET A 231 -11.23 8.07 -5.82
C MET A 231 -10.36 8.75 -4.78
N LYS A 232 -9.05 8.57 -4.92
CA LYS A 232 -8.05 9.23 -4.08
C LYS A 232 -6.85 9.65 -4.92
N MET A 233 -6.32 10.84 -4.69
CA MET A 233 -5.13 11.33 -5.38
C MET A 233 -4.32 12.29 -4.51
N VAL A 234 -3.02 12.35 -4.77
CA VAL A 234 -2.12 13.35 -4.21
C VAL A 234 -1.06 13.73 -5.25
N GLY A 235 -0.65 14.99 -5.30
CA GLY A 235 0.50 15.40 -6.11
C GLY A 235 0.65 16.92 -6.24
N PRO A 236 1.80 17.38 -6.77
CA PRO A 236 2.04 18.81 -6.99
C PRO A 236 1.09 19.39 -8.04
N ALA A 237 0.54 20.56 -7.76
CA ALA A 237 -0.40 21.28 -8.60
C ALA A 237 0.27 21.75 -9.90
N TYR A 238 -0.34 21.40 -11.03
CA TYR A 238 -0.12 22.03 -12.32
C TYR A 238 -1.34 22.88 -12.66
N THR A 239 -1.20 24.20 -12.59
CA THR A 239 -2.35 25.12 -12.56
C THR A 239 -2.66 25.72 -13.92
N ILE A 240 -3.95 25.87 -14.21
CA ILE A 240 -4.46 26.37 -15.50
C ILE A 240 -5.67 27.24 -15.25
N GLN A 241 -5.67 28.43 -15.84
CA GLN A 241 -6.79 29.35 -15.76
C GLN A 241 -7.47 29.49 -17.13
N TYR A 242 -8.77 29.33 -17.14
CA TYR A 242 -9.63 29.64 -18.27
C TYR A 242 -10.43 30.91 -18.00
N LEU A 243 -10.60 31.72 -19.05
CA LEU A 243 -11.47 32.88 -19.03
C LEU A 243 -12.56 32.76 -20.11
N PRO A 244 -13.75 33.36 -19.89
CA PRO A 244 -14.76 33.48 -20.91
C PRO A 244 -14.22 34.17 -22.16
N ARG A 245 -14.61 33.68 -23.34
CA ARG A 245 -14.28 34.30 -24.61
C ARG A 245 -15.32 35.36 -24.94
N GLU A 246 -14.89 36.62 -25.07
CA GLU A 246 -15.75 37.64 -25.67
C GLU A 246 -15.95 37.32 -27.16
N LYS A 247 -17.16 37.57 -27.69
CA LYS A 247 -17.61 37.16 -29.05
C LYS A 247 -16.80 37.73 -30.23
N LYS A 248 -15.64 38.35 -30.02
CA LYS A 248 -14.82 38.96 -31.08
C LYS A 248 -13.57 38.14 -31.33
N GLU A 249 -13.35 37.89 -32.63
CA GLU A 249 -12.25 37.16 -33.26
C GLU A 249 -12.39 35.64 -33.32
N ALA A 250 -12.32 35.12 -34.54
CA ALA A 250 -12.46 33.71 -34.93
C ALA A 250 -11.11 32.98 -34.99
N VAL A 251 -10.15 33.34 -34.14
CA VAL A 251 -8.85 32.64 -34.08
C VAL A 251 -8.96 31.52 -33.06
N PHE A 252 -8.90 30.27 -33.53
CA PHE A 252 -8.90 29.10 -32.65
C PHE A 252 -7.53 29.00 -31.95
N HIS A 253 -7.45 29.35 -30.68
CA HIS A 253 -6.30 29.03 -29.84
C HIS A 253 -6.50 27.63 -29.25
N ASN A 254 -5.53 26.75 -29.47
CA ASN A 254 -5.54 25.36 -28.95
C ASN A 254 -5.63 25.36 -27.42
N ALA A 255 -6.85 25.17 -26.90
CA ALA A 255 -7.14 25.29 -25.48
C ALA A 255 -6.46 24.21 -24.61
N ALA A 256 -6.19 23.01 -25.14
CA ALA A 256 -5.88 21.84 -24.34
C ALA A 256 -4.46 21.26 -24.47
N ASN A 257 -3.60 21.83 -25.33
CA ASN A 257 -2.25 21.31 -25.59
C ASN A 257 -1.26 21.47 -24.41
N TYR A 258 -1.69 22.09 -23.30
CA TYR A 258 -0.88 22.13 -22.08
C TYR A 258 -0.57 20.73 -21.55
N ILE A 259 -1.44 19.75 -21.85
CA ILE A 259 -1.38 18.40 -21.27
C ILE A 259 -0.06 17.67 -21.59
N ASP A 260 0.58 18.02 -22.71
CA ASP A 260 1.86 17.46 -23.13
C ASP A 260 3.04 18.01 -22.31
N LYS A 261 2.85 19.12 -21.60
CA LYS A 261 3.87 19.76 -20.76
C LYS A 261 3.70 19.42 -19.27
N VAL A 262 2.61 18.78 -18.88
CA VAL A 262 2.33 18.48 -17.48
C VAL A 262 3.35 17.44 -16.99
N PRO A 263 4.09 17.70 -15.90
CA PRO A 263 5.03 16.74 -15.35
C PRO A 263 4.32 15.45 -14.90
N LYS A 264 5.07 14.35 -14.93
CA LYS A 264 4.62 13.09 -14.34
C LYS A 264 4.34 13.30 -12.85
N HIS A 265 3.36 12.57 -12.33
CA HIS A 265 2.93 12.59 -10.94
C HIS A 265 2.35 13.94 -10.45
N SER A 266 2.09 14.90 -11.34
CA SER A 266 1.35 16.13 -11.00
C SER A 266 -0.16 15.90 -10.91
N VAL A 267 -0.85 16.81 -10.22
CA VAL A 267 -2.31 16.97 -10.27
C VAL A 267 -2.63 18.20 -11.10
N ILE A 268 -3.43 18.06 -12.14
CA ILE A 268 -3.88 19.22 -12.92
C ILE A 268 -4.97 19.95 -12.12
N VAL A 269 -4.86 21.26 -11.96
CA VAL A 269 -5.88 22.11 -11.33
C VAL A 269 -6.34 23.14 -12.35
N ILE A 270 -7.59 23.06 -12.77
CA ILE A 270 -8.21 23.96 -13.74
C ILE A 270 -9.20 24.86 -13.02
N ASP A 271 -8.99 26.16 -13.13
CA ASP A 271 -9.99 27.15 -12.77
C ASP A 271 -10.71 27.65 -14.03
N ASN A 272 -12.00 27.30 -14.16
CA ASN A 272 -12.89 27.82 -15.19
C ASN A 272 -13.86 28.86 -14.62
N ASN A 273 -13.47 29.53 -13.53
CA ASN A 273 -14.30 30.48 -12.80
C ASN A 273 -15.61 29.85 -12.31
N GLY A 274 -15.59 28.54 -11.99
CA GLY A 274 -16.76 27.78 -11.53
C GLY A 274 -17.85 27.57 -12.58
N GLN A 275 -17.63 27.96 -13.84
CA GLN A 275 -18.65 27.86 -14.90
C GLN A 275 -19.01 26.41 -15.21
N THR A 276 -20.31 26.13 -15.28
CA THR A 276 -20.88 24.80 -15.55
C THR A 276 -21.66 24.71 -16.86
N ASP A 277 -21.78 25.81 -17.60
CA ASP A 277 -22.43 25.88 -18.91
C ASP A 277 -21.52 25.44 -20.08
N CYS A 278 -20.24 25.18 -19.78
CA CYS A 278 -19.28 24.59 -20.71
C CYS A 278 -18.22 23.76 -19.98
N THR A 279 -17.56 22.88 -20.72
CA THR A 279 -16.62 21.89 -20.18
C THR A 279 -15.20 22.13 -20.66
N VAL A 280 -14.25 21.96 -19.74
CA VAL A 280 -12.81 22.13 -19.96
C VAL A 280 -12.01 20.82 -19.78
N TRP A 281 -12.71 19.73 -19.43
CA TRP A 281 -12.14 18.39 -19.31
C TRP A 281 -13.10 17.33 -19.88
N GLY A 282 -12.53 16.27 -20.45
CA GLY A 282 -13.27 15.19 -21.11
C GLY A 282 -12.39 13.98 -21.42
N ASP A 283 -12.89 13.11 -22.29
CA ASP A 283 -12.31 11.79 -22.60
C ASP A 283 -10.85 11.85 -23.09
N LEU A 284 -10.59 12.64 -24.14
CA LEU A 284 -9.26 12.73 -24.77
C LEU A 284 -8.17 13.18 -23.78
N LEU A 285 -8.50 14.14 -22.90
CA LEU A 285 -7.56 14.63 -21.89
C LEU A 285 -7.35 13.59 -20.80
N THR A 286 -8.40 12.87 -20.41
CA THR A 286 -8.31 11.77 -19.44
C THR A 286 -7.35 10.67 -19.92
N HIS A 287 -7.51 10.19 -21.16
CA HIS A 287 -6.62 9.18 -21.72
C HIS A 287 -5.17 9.66 -21.87
N THR A 288 -4.99 10.93 -22.24
CA THR A 288 -3.64 11.51 -22.35
C THR A 288 -2.99 11.67 -20.98
N ALA A 289 -3.75 12.08 -19.97
CA ALA A 289 -3.29 12.20 -18.59
C ALA A 289 -2.84 10.85 -18.01
N LEU A 290 -3.61 9.78 -18.25
CA LEU A 290 -3.24 8.42 -17.86
C LEU A 290 -1.96 7.95 -18.54
N ARG A 291 -1.79 8.23 -19.84
CA ARG A 291 -0.58 7.88 -20.58
C ARG A 291 0.65 8.62 -20.05
N ASN A 292 0.47 9.87 -19.61
CA ASN A 292 1.52 10.73 -19.09
C ASN A 292 1.78 10.56 -17.58
N ASN A 293 1.15 9.57 -16.92
CA ASN A 293 1.25 9.31 -15.48
C ASN A 293 0.91 10.55 -14.62
N ILE A 294 -0.13 11.29 -14.99
CA ILE A 294 -0.68 12.38 -14.18
C ILE A 294 -1.59 11.76 -13.12
N MET A 295 -1.56 12.28 -11.89
CA MET A 295 -2.23 11.67 -10.72
C MET A 295 -3.75 11.82 -10.72
N GLY A 296 -4.23 12.90 -11.32
CA GLY A 296 -5.65 13.24 -11.37
C GLY A 296 -5.86 14.69 -11.78
N THR A 297 -7.13 15.08 -11.87
CA THR A 297 -7.53 16.43 -12.28
C THR A 297 -8.60 17.00 -11.36
N VAL A 298 -8.40 18.25 -10.95
CA VAL A 298 -9.35 19.11 -10.26
C VAL A 298 -9.86 20.16 -11.24
N VAL A 299 -11.18 20.31 -11.34
CA VAL A 299 -11.83 21.29 -12.21
C VAL A 299 -12.82 22.12 -11.42
N HIS A 300 -12.48 23.38 -11.16
CA HIS A 300 -13.45 24.37 -10.72
C HIS A 300 -14.29 24.82 -11.92
N GLY A 301 -15.29 23.99 -12.25
CA GLY A 301 -16.11 24.07 -13.46
C GLY A 301 -16.68 22.71 -13.85
N ALA A 302 -17.26 22.60 -15.05
CA ALA A 302 -17.85 21.35 -15.53
C ALA A 302 -16.91 20.47 -16.37
N VAL A 303 -17.19 19.16 -16.32
CA VAL A 303 -16.55 18.10 -17.12
C VAL A 303 -17.59 17.36 -17.97
N ARG A 304 -17.13 16.68 -19.03
CA ARG A 304 -17.98 15.85 -19.91
C ARG A 304 -17.41 14.45 -20.06
N ASP A 305 -18.08 13.61 -20.87
CA ASP A 305 -17.65 12.25 -21.22
C ASP A 305 -17.55 11.32 -19.99
N VAL A 306 -18.46 11.51 -19.03
CA VAL A 306 -18.42 10.89 -17.69
C VAL A 306 -18.35 9.37 -17.72
N GLU A 307 -19.08 8.72 -18.62
CA GLU A 307 -19.04 7.26 -18.78
C GLU A 307 -17.64 6.77 -19.14
N SER A 308 -17.01 7.43 -20.12
CA SER A 308 -15.64 7.08 -20.51
C SER A 308 -14.67 7.33 -19.36
N ILE A 309 -14.72 8.51 -18.72
CA ILE A 309 -13.83 8.85 -17.59
C ILE A 309 -13.96 7.80 -16.47
N ARG A 310 -15.19 7.42 -16.10
CA ARG A 310 -15.45 6.39 -15.09
C ARG A 310 -14.80 5.05 -15.43
N SER A 311 -14.85 4.65 -16.70
CA SER A 311 -14.23 3.39 -17.15
C SER A 311 -12.71 3.37 -17.08
N THR A 312 -12.08 4.54 -17.09
CA THR A 312 -10.60 4.66 -17.02
C THR A 312 -10.04 4.64 -15.61
N ASN A 313 -10.91 4.98 -14.66
CA ASN A 313 -10.57 5.22 -13.28
C ASN A 313 -9.44 6.22 -13.02
N TYR A 314 -9.46 7.27 -13.81
CA TYR A 314 -8.67 8.45 -13.54
C TYR A 314 -9.40 9.33 -12.52
N PRO A 315 -8.76 9.76 -11.41
CA PRO A 315 -9.39 10.65 -10.43
C PRO A 315 -9.72 12.01 -11.05
N VAL A 316 -11.01 12.32 -11.14
CA VAL A 316 -11.51 13.63 -11.57
C VAL A 316 -12.42 14.20 -10.49
N PHE A 317 -12.13 15.42 -10.09
CA PHE A 317 -12.89 16.18 -9.12
C PHE A 317 -13.42 17.44 -9.81
N CYS A 318 -14.72 17.69 -9.74
CA CYS A 318 -15.33 18.79 -10.48
C CYS A 318 -16.51 19.43 -9.75
N THR A 319 -16.87 20.65 -10.16
CA THR A 319 -18.06 21.35 -9.68
C THR A 319 -19.34 20.87 -10.38
N GLY A 320 -19.25 20.41 -11.63
CA GLY A 320 -20.42 19.97 -12.37
C GLY A 320 -20.13 19.04 -13.54
N ILE A 321 -21.21 18.50 -14.11
CA ILE A 321 -21.20 17.65 -15.29
C ILE A 321 -22.05 18.32 -16.36
N TYR A 322 -21.54 18.43 -17.58
CA TYR A 322 -22.29 18.94 -18.72
C TYR A 322 -21.77 18.33 -20.03
N MET A 323 -22.35 18.67 -21.19
CA MET A 323 -21.92 18.12 -22.50
C MET A 323 -21.28 19.16 -23.42
N CYS A 324 -21.59 20.45 -23.23
CA CYS A 324 -21.13 21.50 -24.14
C CYS A 324 -19.62 21.72 -24.00
N SER A 325 -18.91 21.68 -25.12
CA SER A 325 -17.47 21.95 -25.17
C SER A 325 -17.17 23.42 -24.87
N GLY A 326 -16.06 23.66 -24.16
CA GLY A 326 -15.48 25.00 -23.99
C GLY A 326 -15.02 25.68 -25.29
N LYS A 327 -14.94 24.94 -26.42
CA LYS A 327 -14.66 25.53 -27.74
C LYS A 327 -15.60 26.69 -28.03
N ASN A 328 -15.02 27.84 -28.41
CA ASN A 328 -15.70 29.11 -28.68
C ASN A 328 -16.42 29.75 -27.47
N ARG A 329 -16.25 29.22 -26.26
CA ARG A 329 -16.87 29.73 -25.02
C ARG A 329 -15.84 30.22 -24.02
N VAL A 330 -14.73 29.49 -23.92
CA VAL A 330 -13.60 29.83 -23.04
C VAL A 330 -12.28 29.66 -23.78
N TYR A 331 -11.24 30.29 -23.26
CA TYR A 331 -9.87 30.11 -23.72
C TYR A 331 -8.93 29.97 -22.52
N LYS A 332 -7.83 29.24 -22.70
CA LYS A 332 -6.78 29.15 -21.68
C LYS A 332 -6.08 30.51 -21.61
N ALA A 333 -6.30 31.23 -20.52
CA ALA A 333 -5.72 32.54 -20.28
C ALA A 333 -4.31 32.43 -19.71
N ASN A 334 -4.13 31.58 -18.70
CA ASN A 334 -2.86 31.41 -18.01
C ASN A 334 -2.55 29.92 -17.75
N GLU A 335 -1.27 29.60 -17.66
CA GLU A 335 -0.70 28.28 -17.38
C GLU A 335 0.41 28.47 -16.35
N GLN A 336 0.46 27.60 -15.33
CA GLN A 336 1.42 27.70 -14.22
C GLN A 336 1.40 29.06 -13.51
N CYS A 337 0.20 29.58 -13.24
CA CYS A 337 -0.04 30.77 -12.43
C CYS A 337 -0.75 30.43 -11.11
N PRO A 338 -0.65 31.28 -10.07
CA PRO A 338 -1.51 31.13 -8.90
C PRO A 338 -3.00 31.17 -9.30
N LEU A 339 -3.79 30.28 -8.71
CA LEU A 339 -5.25 30.25 -8.82
C LEU A 339 -5.87 30.67 -7.49
N PHE A 340 -7.06 31.26 -7.52
CA PHE A 340 -7.82 31.60 -6.33
C PHE A 340 -9.22 31.00 -6.43
N ILE A 341 -9.44 29.89 -5.74
CA ILE A 341 -10.68 29.10 -5.82
C ILE A 341 -11.28 29.04 -4.42
N ASN A 342 -12.49 29.58 -4.26
CA ASN A 342 -13.27 29.50 -3.01
C ASN A 342 -12.51 29.96 -1.76
N GLY A 343 -11.71 31.03 -1.85
CA GLY A 343 -10.94 31.55 -0.72
C GLY A 343 -9.53 30.97 -0.59
N VAL A 344 -9.22 29.89 -1.31
CA VAL A 344 -7.92 29.20 -1.24
C VAL A 344 -7.04 29.59 -2.42
N THR A 345 -5.80 29.97 -2.13
CA THR A 345 -4.78 30.21 -3.16
C THR A 345 -4.05 28.91 -3.46
N ILE A 346 -3.99 28.52 -4.74
CA ILE A 346 -3.22 27.38 -5.22
C ILE A 346 -2.06 27.90 -6.06
N ASN A 347 -0.83 27.75 -5.58
CA ASN A 347 0.35 28.05 -6.38
C ASN A 347 0.78 26.81 -7.18
N PRO A 348 1.43 26.99 -8.35
CA PRO A 348 2.08 25.88 -9.03
C PRO A 348 3.05 25.17 -8.08
N GLY A 349 2.92 23.84 -7.98
CA GLY A 349 3.74 23.01 -7.09
C GLY A 349 3.22 22.85 -5.65
N ASP A 350 2.17 23.56 -5.23
CA ASP A 350 1.47 23.23 -3.98
C ASP A 350 0.88 21.82 -4.05
N ILE A 351 0.76 21.13 -2.91
CA ILE A 351 0.32 19.74 -2.92
C ILE A 351 -1.20 19.69 -2.87
N VAL A 352 -1.79 19.08 -3.89
CA VAL A 352 -3.23 18.82 -3.93
C VAL A 352 -3.47 17.43 -3.41
N PHE A 353 -4.41 17.29 -2.49
CA PHE A 353 -4.92 16.01 -2.03
C PHE A 353 -6.42 15.97 -2.25
N ALA A 354 -6.94 14.82 -2.66
CA ALA A 354 -8.38 14.63 -2.75
C ALA A 354 -8.77 13.19 -2.43
N ASP A 355 -9.93 13.06 -1.79
CA ASP A 355 -10.64 11.80 -1.55
C ASP A 355 -12.16 12.03 -1.62
N ASP A 356 -12.97 11.06 -1.21
CA ASP A 356 -14.43 11.17 -1.31
C ASP A 356 -15.05 12.37 -0.58
N ASN A 357 -14.38 12.96 0.40
CA ASN A 357 -14.89 14.16 1.09
C ASN A 357 -14.77 15.42 0.21
N GLY A 358 -13.75 15.49 -0.65
CA GLY A 358 -13.48 16.62 -1.52
C GLY A 358 -12.00 16.80 -1.83
N VAL A 359 -11.63 18.05 -2.13
CA VAL A 359 -10.27 18.43 -2.50
C VAL A 359 -9.74 19.43 -1.49
N LEU A 360 -8.48 19.32 -1.12
CA LEU A 360 -7.75 20.30 -0.34
C LEU A 360 -6.37 20.58 -0.92
N VAL A 361 -5.77 21.68 -0.49
CA VAL A 361 -4.48 22.19 -0.95
C VAL A 361 -3.58 22.41 0.26
N ILE A 362 -2.37 21.89 0.19
CA ILE A 362 -1.32 22.07 1.18
C ILE A 362 -0.24 22.95 0.55
N PRO A 363 0.03 24.15 1.08
CA PRO A 363 1.15 24.97 0.62
C PRO A 363 2.45 24.16 0.68
N ASN A 364 3.22 24.12 -0.40
CA ASN A 364 4.41 23.27 -0.48
C ASN A 364 5.41 23.52 0.67
N VAL A 365 5.51 24.77 1.12
CA VAL A 365 6.37 25.19 2.24
C VAL A 365 5.96 24.59 3.59
N LEU A 366 4.71 24.19 3.76
CA LEU A 366 4.18 23.59 5.00
C LEU A 366 4.04 22.06 4.92
N LEU A 367 4.35 21.45 3.77
CA LEU A 367 4.10 20.04 3.53
C LEU A 367 4.62 19.13 4.65
N HIS A 368 5.88 19.29 5.03
CA HIS A 368 6.51 18.46 6.06
C HIS A 368 5.82 18.62 7.43
N GLU A 369 5.44 19.84 7.80
CA GLU A 369 4.74 20.09 9.07
C GLU A 369 3.35 19.45 9.05
N VAL A 370 2.59 19.67 7.97
CA VAL A 370 1.23 19.15 7.81
C VAL A 370 1.21 17.62 7.80
N VAL A 371 2.14 16.96 7.10
CA VAL A 371 2.25 15.50 7.08
C VAL A 371 2.46 14.94 8.49
N ASN A 372 3.40 15.50 9.25
CA ASN A 372 3.70 15.04 10.60
C ASN A 372 2.50 15.21 11.53
N LYS A 373 1.81 16.35 11.44
CA LYS A 373 0.61 16.64 12.23
C LYS A 373 -0.55 15.74 11.84
N ALA A 374 -0.81 15.52 10.55
CA ALA A 374 -1.87 14.63 10.07
C ALA A 374 -1.66 13.19 10.55
N ILE A 375 -0.41 12.69 10.52
CA ILE A 375 -0.06 11.37 11.06
C ILE A 375 -0.33 11.32 12.57
N ALA A 376 0.07 12.37 13.31
CA ALA A 376 -0.17 12.43 14.75
C ALA A 376 -1.66 12.45 15.09
N ILE A 377 -2.46 13.21 14.34
CA ILE A 377 -3.93 13.27 14.48
C ILE A 377 -4.53 11.88 14.27
N ARG A 378 -4.22 11.23 13.15
CA ARG A 378 -4.68 9.88 12.85
C ARG A 378 -4.35 8.89 13.96
N LEU A 379 -3.12 8.89 14.45
CA LEU A 379 -2.69 7.99 15.53
C LEU A 379 -3.41 8.27 16.86
N THR A 380 -3.70 9.54 17.14
CA THR A 380 -4.48 9.95 18.31
C THR A 380 -5.93 9.48 18.19
N GLU A 381 -6.56 9.66 17.04
CA GLU A 381 -7.93 9.19 16.79
C GLU A 381 -8.05 7.66 16.86
N GLU A 382 -7.09 6.91 16.31
CA GLU A 382 -7.09 5.45 16.40
C GLU A 382 -7.03 4.96 17.86
N ARG A 383 -6.27 5.65 18.72
CA ARG A 383 -6.24 5.35 20.16
C ARG A 383 -7.56 5.65 20.85
N ILE A 384 -8.19 6.78 20.51
CA ILE A 384 -9.51 7.15 21.04
C ILE A 384 -10.55 6.11 20.62
N LYS A 385 -10.57 5.71 19.34
CA LYS A 385 -11.45 4.65 18.83
C LYS A 385 -11.23 3.33 19.56
N ALA A 386 -9.97 2.93 19.76
CA ALA A 386 -9.63 1.72 20.49
C ALA A 386 -10.09 1.77 21.96
N ALA A 387 -9.92 2.91 22.64
CA ALA A 387 -10.35 3.10 24.01
C ALA A 387 -11.89 3.03 24.16
N VAL A 388 -12.61 3.71 23.27
CA VAL A 388 -14.08 3.64 23.22
C VAL A 388 -14.54 2.21 22.95
N ALA A 389 -13.90 1.50 22.02
CA ALA A 389 -14.20 0.09 21.76
C ALA A 389 -13.90 -0.83 22.97
N SER A 390 -12.97 -0.45 23.84
CA SER A 390 -12.62 -1.17 25.07
C SER A 390 -13.49 -0.81 26.29
N GLY A 391 -14.44 0.12 26.14
CA GLY A 391 -15.42 0.48 27.18
C GLY A 391 -15.24 1.85 27.83
N SER A 392 -14.26 2.66 27.41
CA SER A 392 -14.16 4.06 27.84
C SER A 392 -15.30 4.90 27.26
N THR A 393 -15.76 5.92 27.99
CA THR A 393 -16.62 6.95 27.38
C THR A 393 -15.82 7.78 26.39
N LEU A 394 -16.49 8.38 25.40
CA LEU A 394 -15.81 9.24 24.43
C LEU A 394 -15.14 10.45 25.10
N GLU A 395 -15.77 11.01 26.12
CA GLU A 395 -15.25 12.15 26.90
C GLU A 395 -13.92 11.76 27.58
N GLN A 396 -13.92 10.65 28.31
CA GLN A 396 -12.71 10.15 28.98
C GLN A 396 -11.60 9.83 27.97
N ALA A 397 -11.92 9.15 26.88
CA ALA A 397 -10.93 8.83 25.84
C ALA A 397 -10.33 10.09 25.21
N ARG A 398 -11.13 11.14 24.98
CA ARG A 398 -10.63 12.41 24.43
C ARG A 398 -9.68 13.13 25.40
N GLU A 399 -9.97 13.07 26.70
CA GLU A 399 -9.11 13.64 27.75
C GLU A 399 -7.79 12.85 27.87
N ASP A 400 -7.87 11.52 27.96
CA ASP A 400 -6.71 10.62 28.13
C ASP A 400 -5.70 10.73 26.98
N TYR A 401 -6.20 10.97 25.75
CA TYR A 401 -5.40 11.05 24.53
C TYR A 401 -5.26 12.47 23.94
N TYR A 402 -5.63 13.52 24.70
CA TYR A 402 -5.41 14.93 24.32
C TYR A 402 -6.02 15.34 22.96
N TYR A 403 -7.30 15.03 22.76
CA TYR A 403 -8.02 15.35 21.52
C TYR A 403 -8.18 16.86 21.25
N GLU A 404 -7.93 17.75 22.21
CA GLU A 404 -7.92 19.20 21.95
C GLU A 404 -6.71 19.64 21.11
N GLN A 405 -5.60 18.88 21.18
CA GLN A 405 -4.38 19.15 20.42
C GLN A 405 -3.78 17.85 19.85
N PRO A 406 -4.53 17.12 19.01
CA PRO A 406 -4.21 15.76 18.58
C PRO A 406 -2.94 15.70 17.72
N TRP A 407 -2.54 16.83 17.15
CA TRP A 407 -1.32 17.01 16.36
C TRP A 407 -0.02 17.05 17.19
N LEU A 408 -0.08 17.17 18.53
CA LEU A 408 1.12 17.20 19.40
C LEU A 408 1.63 15.80 19.78
N GLY A 409 0.80 14.77 19.67
CA GLY A 409 1.12 13.41 20.11
C GLY A 409 1.36 13.28 21.63
N ILE A 410 1.65 12.06 22.10
CA ILE A 410 1.75 11.73 23.54
C ILE A 410 3.04 12.27 24.20
N ASN A 411 4.05 12.66 23.42
CA ASN A 411 5.41 12.91 23.95
C ASN A 411 5.63 14.25 24.66
N LYS A 412 4.64 15.16 24.72
CA LYS A 412 4.79 16.41 25.51
C LYS A 412 4.51 16.26 27.01
N LYS A 413 4.18 15.05 27.49
CA LYS A 413 3.82 14.76 28.89
C LYS A 413 5.00 14.72 29.88
N ARG A 414 6.18 15.27 29.58
CA ARG A 414 7.34 15.27 30.49
C ARG A 414 7.92 16.62 30.88
N GLU A 415 7.34 17.75 30.44
CA GLU A 415 7.86 19.09 30.77
C GLU A 415 6.83 20.04 31.42
N GLN A 416 5.81 19.51 32.10
CA GLN A 416 5.03 20.28 33.07
C GLN A 416 5.03 19.61 34.43
#